data_AF-A0A0P7AWX0-F1
#
_entry.id   AF-A0A0P7AWX0-F1
#
_cell.length_a   1.000
_cell.length_b   1.000
_cell.length_c   1.000
_cell.angle_alpha   90.00
_cell.angle_beta   90.00
_cell.angle_gamma   90.00
#
_symmetry.space_group_name_H-M   'P 1'
#
loop_
_entity.id
_entity.type
_entity.pdbx_description
1 polymer ?
#
loop_
_entity_poly.entity_id
_entity_poly.type
_entity_poly.pdbx_seq_one_letter_code
_entity_poly.pdbx_strand_id
1 'polypeptide(L)'
;MRPVRSWKSTCYIGDWSPLLKIRIRGPESKAFLEYLSTNHWPNFKPFQAKHAILCQDNGTIMGEGVVMMLRNDDFIFTSVPGVTWALHQFHRGSRKFNATIDIVTDEWYLFQVQGPKSVEVMEAATQSSVTDLKFMHSKDMSINGSKFWCLRQGVSGERGFELWGPADEGQAVYKAIMASGAKYGIRQLGGRAKPVNHKMISLCIIDKKYSLPGTEVTVKWGQAGGLQKLIRAIVEPAPYKEDQRKKSLKV
;
A
#
# COMPACT_ATOMS: atom_id res chain seq x y z
N MET A 1 -17.03 21.51 8.33
CA MET A 1 -15.67 20.90 8.34
C MET A 1 -15.25 20.61 6.91
N ARG A 2 -14.08 21.08 6.43
CA ARG A 2 -13.63 20.79 5.05
C ARG A 2 -13.31 19.29 4.91
N PRO A 3 -13.79 18.58 3.86
CA PRO A 3 -13.58 17.13 3.68
C PRO A 3 -12.10 16.71 3.74
N VAL A 4 -11.20 17.60 3.35
CA VAL A 4 -9.74 17.41 3.29
C VAL A 4 -9.09 17.24 4.67
N ARG A 5 -9.76 17.50 5.79
CA ARG A 5 -9.14 17.30 7.13
C ARG A 5 -9.57 16.02 7.85
N SER A 6 -10.53 15.26 7.30
CA SER A 6 -11.07 14.07 7.98
C SER A 6 -9.99 13.03 8.29
N TRP A 7 -8.95 12.92 7.46
CA TRP A 7 -7.83 12.03 7.72
C TRP A 7 -7.02 12.38 8.99
N LYS A 8 -7.05 13.63 9.49
CA LYS A 8 -6.35 14.03 10.72
C LYS A 8 -7.27 14.25 11.91
N SER A 9 -8.56 14.49 11.70
CA SER A 9 -9.50 14.81 12.77
C SER A 9 -10.53 13.73 13.04
N THR A 10 -10.89 12.94 12.02
CA THR A 10 -11.97 11.95 12.11
C THR A 10 -11.56 10.66 11.40
N CYS A 11 -12.20 10.33 10.27
CA CYS A 11 -11.92 9.16 9.45
C CYS A 11 -12.35 9.46 8.01
N TYR A 12 -11.71 8.80 7.05
CA TYR A 12 -12.19 8.74 5.68
C TYR A 12 -12.29 7.31 5.17
N ILE A 13 -13.17 7.10 4.19
CA ILE A 13 -13.10 5.97 3.28
C ILE A 13 -12.67 6.47 1.90
N GLY A 14 -11.74 5.79 1.25
CA GLY A 14 -11.43 6.06 -0.14
C GLY A 14 -11.36 4.79 -0.96
N ASP A 15 -11.53 4.95 -2.26
CA ASP A 15 -11.61 3.86 -3.22
C ASP A 15 -10.35 3.80 -4.09
N TRP A 16 -9.64 2.68 -3.97
CA TRP A 16 -8.46 2.30 -4.74
C TRP A 16 -8.72 1.05 -5.58
N SER A 17 -9.98 0.66 -5.77
CA SER A 17 -10.35 -0.44 -6.67
C SER A 17 -9.81 -0.26 -8.10
N PRO A 18 -9.64 0.96 -8.66
CA PRO A 18 -8.99 1.13 -9.96
C PRO A 18 -7.46 0.96 -9.96
N LEU A 19 -6.81 0.84 -8.79
CA LEU A 19 -5.36 0.62 -8.72
C LEU A 19 -5.05 -0.77 -9.29
N LEU A 20 -4.05 -0.86 -10.17
CA LEU A 20 -3.70 -2.12 -10.81
C LEU A 20 -3.29 -3.18 -9.79
N LYS A 21 -3.75 -4.41 -10.01
CA LYS A 21 -3.46 -5.58 -9.18
C LYS A 21 -3.10 -6.76 -10.07
N ILE A 22 -2.06 -7.47 -9.69
CA ILE A 22 -1.74 -8.79 -10.25
C ILE A 22 -1.69 -9.83 -9.13
N ARG A 23 -2.10 -11.05 -9.45
CA ARG A 23 -1.92 -12.22 -8.59
C ARG A 23 -0.82 -13.09 -9.16
N ILE A 24 0.11 -13.50 -8.31
CA ILE A 24 1.30 -14.28 -8.69
C ILE A 24 1.26 -15.55 -7.85
N ARG A 25 1.24 -16.71 -8.52
CA ARG A 25 1.08 -18.02 -7.85
C ARG A 25 2.12 -19.04 -8.30
N GLY A 26 2.54 -19.93 -7.41
CA GLY A 26 3.49 -21.00 -7.71
C GLY A 26 4.82 -20.88 -6.97
N PRO A 27 5.64 -21.95 -6.97
CA PRO A 27 6.76 -22.14 -6.04
C PRO A 27 7.87 -21.08 -6.15
N GLU A 28 8.01 -20.40 -7.30
CA GLU A 28 8.99 -19.34 -7.48
C GLU A 28 8.38 -17.92 -7.43
N SER A 29 7.13 -17.76 -6.99
CA SER A 29 6.46 -16.46 -6.92
C SER A 29 7.20 -15.46 -6.03
N LYS A 30 7.69 -15.92 -4.87
CA LYS A 30 8.49 -15.10 -3.96
C LYS A 30 9.83 -14.73 -4.58
N ALA A 31 10.50 -15.70 -5.22
CA ALA A 31 11.78 -15.48 -5.86
C ALA A 31 11.67 -14.47 -7.01
N PHE A 32 10.58 -14.51 -7.77
CA PHE A 32 10.27 -13.52 -8.80
C PHE A 32 10.08 -12.11 -8.21
N LEU A 33 9.30 -11.97 -7.14
CA LEU A 33 9.07 -10.68 -6.49
C LEU A 33 10.36 -10.10 -5.85
N GLU A 34 11.20 -10.95 -5.24
CA GLU A 34 12.52 -10.54 -4.73
C GLU A 34 13.47 -10.19 -5.87
N TYR A 35 13.45 -10.92 -6.99
CA TYR A 35 14.26 -10.58 -8.17
C TYR A 35 13.93 -9.19 -8.75
N LEU A 36 12.64 -8.82 -8.75
CA LEU A 36 12.22 -7.52 -9.26
C LEU A 36 12.47 -6.35 -8.32
N SER A 37 12.67 -6.62 -7.03
CA SER A 37 12.68 -5.59 -6.00
C SER A 37 14.01 -5.49 -5.27
N THR A 38 14.21 -4.37 -4.60
CA THR A 38 15.38 -4.16 -3.71
C THR A 38 15.30 -4.97 -2.41
N ASN A 39 14.22 -5.75 -2.24
CA ASN A 39 13.88 -6.38 -0.99
C ASN A 39 14.32 -7.85 -0.95
N HIS A 40 14.70 -8.32 0.24
CA HIS A 40 14.81 -9.74 0.56
C HIS A 40 13.96 -10.04 1.80
N TRP A 41 13.11 -11.06 1.75
CA TRP A 41 12.11 -11.33 2.77
C TRP A 41 12.18 -12.77 3.32
N PRO A 42 13.25 -13.14 4.05
CA PRO A 42 13.40 -14.51 4.58
C PRO A 42 12.26 -14.91 5.55
N ASN A 43 11.68 -13.93 6.25
CA ASN A 43 10.62 -14.13 7.24
C ASN A 43 9.22 -13.67 6.78
N PHE A 44 8.97 -13.61 5.46
CA PHE A 44 7.63 -13.29 4.94
C PHE A 44 6.69 -14.47 5.15
N LYS A 45 5.58 -14.26 5.87
CA LYS A 45 4.59 -15.30 6.17
C LYS A 45 3.22 -14.95 5.59
N PRO A 46 2.32 -15.94 5.40
CA PRO A 46 0.95 -15.68 4.98
C PRO A 46 0.26 -14.64 5.86
N PHE A 47 -0.66 -13.89 5.25
CA PHE A 47 -1.37 -12.76 5.87
C PHE A 47 -0.47 -11.60 6.31
N GLN A 48 0.71 -11.49 5.71
CA GLN A 48 1.54 -10.30 5.84
C GLN A 48 1.55 -9.53 4.53
N ALA A 49 1.86 -8.24 4.65
CA ALA A 49 2.20 -7.40 3.52
C ALA A 49 3.61 -6.85 3.66
N LYS A 50 4.22 -6.49 2.53
CA LYS A 50 5.49 -5.77 2.44
C LYS A 50 5.37 -4.67 1.40
N HIS A 51 6.02 -3.55 1.69
CA HIS A 51 6.27 -2.54 0.68
C HIS A 51 7.46 -3.02 -0.17
N ALA A 52 7.31 -2.95 -1.50
CA ALA A 52 8.31 -3.37 -2.46
C ALA A 52 8.68 -2.19 -3.37
N ILE A 53 9.97 -2.00 -3.60
CA ILE A 53 10.50 -1.02 -4.56
C ILE A 53 11.15 -1.79 -5.68
N LEU A 54 10.59 -1.70 -6.88
CA LEU A 54 11.02 -2.43 -8.06
C LEU A 54 12.03 -1.59 -8.86
N CYS A 55 13.10 -2.23 -9.31
CA CYS A 55 14.20 -1.56 -10.01
C CYS A 55 14.63 -2.32 -11.28
N GLN A 56 15.36 -1.62 -12.14
CA GLN A 56 16.21 -2.23 -13.18
C GLN A 56 17.59 -2.57 -12.62
N ASP A 57 18.37 -3.34 -13.39
CA ASP A 57 19.75 -3.73 -13.04
C ASP A 57 20.68 -2.53 -12.80
N ASN A 58 20.40 -1.39 -13.45
CA ASN A 58 21.15 -0.14 -13.27
C ASN A 58 20.68 0.69 -12.07
N GLY A 59 19.76 0.17 -11.25
CA GLY A 59 19.21 0.87 -10.08
C GLY A 59 18.08 1.86 -10.38
N THR A 60 17.63 1.99 -11.63
CA THR A 60 16.49 2.86 -11.96
C THR A 60 15.21 2.31 -11.33
N ILE A 61 14.49 3.14 -10.56
CA ILE A 61 13.21 2.76 -9.94
C ILE A 61 12.14 2.68 -11.03
N MET A 62 11.52 1.50 -11.15
CA MET A 62 10.45 1.23 -12.11
C MET A 62 9.06 1.26 -11.49
N GLY A 63 8.97 1.24 -10.16
CA GLY A 63 7.71 1.36 -9.44
C GLY A 63 7.83 0.94 -7.99
N GLU A 64 6.78 1.19 -7.23
CA GLU A 64 6.67 0.76 -5.84
C GLU A 64 5.25 0.32 -5.55
N GLY A 65 5.08 -0.58 -4.59
CA GLY A 65 3.74 -0.99 -4.20
C GLY A 65 3.70 -1.90 -3.00
N VAL A 66 2.52 -2.47 -2.76
CA VAL A 66 2.28 -3.40 -1.67
C VAL A 66 2.16 -4.81 -2.23
N VAL A 67 3.00 -5.70 -1.71
CA VAL A 67 2.91 -7.15 -1.91
C VAL A 67 2.24 -7.73 -0.67
N MET A 68 1.14 -8.47 -0.84
CA MET A 68 0.52 -9.23 0.25
C MET A 68 0.64 -10.72 -0.06
N MET A 69 1.18 -11.48 0.90
CA MET A 69 1.21 -12.95 0.84
C MET A 69 -0.14 -13.46 1.34
N LEU A 70 -0.97 -13.96 0.43
CA LEU A 70 -2.29 -14.48 0.75
C LEU A 70 -2.17 -15.84 1.42
N ARG A 71 -1.39 -16.73 0.82
CA ARG A 71 -1.04 -18.07 1.30
C ARG A 71 0.41 -18.36 0.87
N ASN A 72 0.94 -19.51 1.25
CA ASN A 72 2.23 -19.95 0.69
C ASN A 72 2.12 -19.97 -0.84
N ASP A 73 3.12 -19.38 -1.51
CA ASP A 73 3.20 -19.33 -2.97
C ASP A 73 2.01 -18.65 -3.67
N ASP A 74 1.29 -17.78 -2.98
CA ASP A 74 0.16 -17.02 -3.53
C ASP A 74 0.21 -15.57 -3.03
N PHE A 75 0.48 -14.65 -3.95
CA PHE A 75 0.72 -13.24 -3.67
C PHE A 75 -0.19 -12.37 -4.50
N ILE A 76 -0.63 -11.26 -3.93
CA ILE A 76 -1.22 -10.16 -4.69
C ILE A 76 -0.29 -8.94 -4.59
N PHE A 77 0.00 -8.32 -5.72
CA PHE A 77 0.81 -7.11 -5.81
C PHE A 77 -0.02 -5.99 -6.42
N THR A 78 -0.05 -4.83 -5.76
CA THR A 78 -0.70 -3.64 -6.27
C THR A 78 0.27 -2.48 -6.37
N SER A 79 0.27 -1.82 -7.53
CA SER A 79 1.18 -0.73 -7.84
C SER A 79 0.80 -0.08 -9.16
N VAL A 80 1.07 1.22 -9.29
CA VAL A 80 1.28 1.86 -10.58
C VAL A 80 2.55 2.72 -10.46
N PRO A 81 3.55 2.60 -11.37
CA PRO A 81 3.58 1.76 -12.57
C PRO A 81 4.14 0.33 -12.36
N GLY A 82 4.42 -0.11 -11.12
CA GLY A 82 5.14 -1.36 -10.85
C GLY A 82 4.47 -2.63 -11.36
N VAL A 83 3.13 -2.68 -11.47
CA VAL A 83 2.41 -3.83 -12.06
C VAL A 83 2.81 -4.04 -13.52
N THR A 84 2.87 -2.95 -14.31
CA THR A 84 3.28 -3.02 -15.72
C THR A 84 4.70 -3.54 -15.86
N TRP A 85 5.61 -3.10 -14.98
CA TRP A 85 6.99 -3.59 -14.95
C TRP A 85 7.07 -5.07 -14.60
N ALA A 86 6.33 -5.52 -13.59
CA ALA A 86 6.29 -6.94 -13.22
C ALA A 86 5.77 -7.83 -14.36
N LEU A 87 4.67 -7.43 -15.02
CA LEU A 87 4.15 -8.14 -16.19
C LEU A 87 5.16 -8.20 -17.34
N HIS A 88 5.86 -7.10 -17.62
CA HIS A 88 6.90 -7.07 -18.64
C HIS A 88 8.02 -8.06 -18.32
N GLN A 89 8.59 -8.00 -17.11
CA GLN A 89 9.69 -8.86 -16.71
C GLN A 89 9.30 -10.34 -16.66
N PHE A 90 8.08 -10.66 -16.27
CA PHE A 90 7.60 -12.04 -16.25
C PHE A 90 7.56 -12.66 -17.66
N HIS A 91 6.97 -11.94 -18.62
CA HIS A 91 6.77 -12.46 -19.98
C HIS A 91 8.01 -12.29 -20.87
N ARG A 92 8.68 -11.14 -20.78
CA ARG A 92 9.76 -10.72 -21.69
C ARG A 92 11.15 -10.72 -21.05
N GLY A 93 11.23 -10.81 -19.73
CA GLY A 93 12.51 -10.88 -19.02
C GLY A 93 13.30 -12.14 -19.39
N SER A 94 14.62 -12.03 -19.26
CA SER A 94 15.59 -13.08 -19.55
C SER A 94 15.48 -14.27 -18.59
N ARG A 95 15.21 -14.01 -17.31
CA ARG A 95 15.03 -15.04 -16.28
C ARG A 95 13.58 -15.51 -16.24
N LYS A 96 13.39 -16.83 -16.24
CA LYS A 96 12.09 -17.49 -16.09
C LYS A 96 11.92 -18.02 -14.67
N PHE A 97 10.67 -18.13 -14.25
CA PHE A 97 10.26 -18.55 -12.93
C PHE A 97 9.09 -19.51 -13.05
N ASN A 98 9.08 -20.57 -12.25
CA ASN A 98 7.97 -21.48 -12.07
C ASN A 98 6.87 -20.82 -11.22
N ALA A 99 6.07 -19.99 -11.88
CA ALA A 99 4.92 -19.31 -11.33
C ALA A 99 3.93 -18.98 -12.47
N THR A 100 2.76 -18.45 -12.11
CA THR A 100 1.80 -17.81 -13.01
C THR A 100 1.55 -16.37 -12.57
N ILE A 101 1.10 -15.53 -13.50
CA ILE A 101 0.77 -14.13 -13.23
C ILE A 101 -0.56 -13.78 -13.93
N ASP A 102 -1.52 -13.29 -13.16
CA ASP A 102 -2.85 -12.93 -13.65
C ASP A 102 -3.14 -11.48 -13.29
N ILE A 103 -3.75 -10.72 -14.20
CA ILE A 103 -4.29 -9.39 -13.89
C ILE A 103 -5.64 -9.59 -13.22
N VAL A 104 -5.77 -9.19 -11.96
CA VAL A 104 -6.98 -9.38 -11.14
C VAL A 104 -7.58 -8.04 -10.70
N THR A 105 -7.32 -6.98 -11.47
CA THR A 105 -7.67 -5.61 -11.08
C THR A 105 -9.17 -5.45 -10.84
N ASP A 106 -9.99 -5.99 -11.74
CA ASP A 106 -11.45 -5.85 -11.73
C ASP A 106 -12.16 -6.91 -10.88
N GLU A 107 -11.44 -7.93 -10.42
CA GLU A 107 -11.97 -8.98 -9.55
C GLU A 107 -12.04 -8.53 -8.08
N TRP A 108 -11.29 -7.48 -7.71
CA TRP A 108 -11.12 -7.06 -6.32
C TRP A 108 -11.46 -5.58 -6.12
N TYR A 109 -12.32 -5.29 -5.13
CA TYR A 109 -12.34 -3.95 -4.57
C TYR A 109 -11.15 -3.73 -3.62
N LEU A 110 -10.78 -2.46 -3.47
CA LEU A 110 -9.79 -2.02 -2.49
C LEU A 110 -10.24 -0.71 -1.86
N PHE A 111 -10.70 -0.77 -0.62
CA PHE A 111 -11.08 0.42 0.14
C PHE A 111 -10.08 0.69 1.25
N GLN A 112 -9.77 1.97 1.50
CA GLN A 112 -9.00 2.36 2.68
C GLN A 112 -9.89 3.11 3.67
N VAL A 113 -9.94 2.62 4.91
CA VAL A 113 -10.59 3.30 6.06
C VAL A 113 -9.51 3.82 6.99
N GLN A 114 -9.34 5.13 7.08
CA GLN A 114 -8.13 5.75 7.60
C GLN A 114 -8.42 7.00 8.43
N GLY A 115 -7.65 7.21 9.50
CA GLY A 115 -7.73 8.40 10.35
C GLY A 115 -7.84 8.04 11.83
N PRO A 116 -7.82 9.03 12.74
CA PRO A 116 -7.87 8.78 14.19
C PRO A 116 -9.06 7.95 14.66
N LYS A 117 -10.18 7.99 13.92
CA LYS A 117 -11.42 7.24 14.21
C LYS A 117 -11.59 5.96 13.40
N SER A 118 -10.54 5.49 12.70
CA SER A 118 -10.64 4.31 11.85
C SER A 118 -10.93 3.03 12.64
N VAL A 119 -10.41 2.92 13.87
CA VAL A 119 -10.64 1.73 14.72
C VAL A 119 -12.13 1.67 15.10
N GLU A 120 -12.67 2.75 15.65
CA GLU A 120 -14.08 2.80 16.07
C GLU A 120 -15.06 2.59 14.91
N VAL A 121 -14.72 3.12 13.72
CA VAL A 121 -15.50 2.87 12.49
C VAL A 121 -15.47 1.40 12.10
N MET A 122 -14.28 0.78 12.06
CA MET A 122 -14.14 -0.61 11.65
C MET A 122 -14.86 -1.54 12.61
N GLU A 123 -14.64 -1.40 13.92
CA GLU A 123 -15.29 -2.26 14.92
C GLU A 123 -16.81 -2.10 14.93
N ALA A 124 -17.32 -0.88 14.68
CA ALA A 124 -18.76 -0.66 14.52
C ALA A 124 -19.33 -1.30 13.25
N ALA A 125 -18.56 -1.36 12.16
CA ALA A 125 -19.02 -1.96 10.91
C ALA A 125 -18.96 -3.49 10.96
N THR A 126 -17.90 -4.05 11.54
CA THR A 126 -17.62 -5.50 11.55
C THR A 126 -18.12 -6.22 12.78
N GLN A 127 -18.57 -5.49 13.81
CA GLN A 127 -18.97 -6.03 15.12
C GLN A 127 -17.89 -6.94 15.73
N SER A 128 -16.62 -6.66 15.44
CA SER A 128 -15.46 -7.49 15.77
C SER A 128 -14.27 -6.58 16.03
N SER A 129 -13.39 -6.96 16.96
CA SER A 129 -12.22 -6.11 17.24
C SER A 129 -11.20 -6.16 16.10
N VAL A 130 -10.49 -5.04 15.89
CA VAL A 130 -9.33 -4.93 15.00
C VAL A 130 -8.03 -4.66 15.76
N THR A 131 -8.09 -4.53 17.09
CA THR A 131 -6.98 -4.03 17.92
C THR A 131 -5.80 -4.99 18.04
N ASP A 132 -6.04 -6.27 17.81
CA ASP A 132 -5.04 -7.36 17.75
C ASP A 132 -4.22 -7.34 16.45
N LEU A 133 -4.71 -6.67 15.41
CA LEU A 133 -4.08 -6.69 14.09
C LEU A 133 -2.79 -5.85 14.08
N LYS A 134 -1.66 -6.50 13.81
CA LYS A 134 -0.34 -5.85 13.71
C LYS A 134 -0.19 -5.08 12.41
N PHE A 135 0.62 -4.03 12.40
CA PHE A 135 0.92 -3.27 11.18
C PHE A 135 1.49 -4.19 10.09
N MET A 136 1.04 -4.02 8.85
CA MET A 136 1.36 -4.87 7.69
C MET A 136 0.98 -6.35 7.88
N HIS A 137 -0.01 -6.64 8.71
CA HIS A 137 -0.66 -7.94 8.79
C HIS A 137 -2.13 -7.80 8.39
N SER A 138 -2.69 -8.86 7.82
CA SER A 138 -4.09 -8.98 7.48
C SER A 138 -4.79 -10.08 8.27
N LYS A 139 -6.11 -10.01 8.33
CA LYS A 139 -6.98 -11.08 8.81
C LYS A 139 -8.29 -11.08 8.05
N ASP A 140 -8.96 -12.23 8.03
CA ASP A 140 -10.32 -12.33 7.50
C ASP A 140 -11.29 -11.58 8.43
N MET A 141 -12.21 -10.83 7.82
CA MET A 141 -13.30 -10.13 8.50
C MET A 141 -14.56 -10.18 7.63
N SER A 142 -15.69 -9.77 8.20
CA SER A 142 -16.93 -9.64 7.45
C SER A 142 -17.78 -8.46 7.90
N ILE A 143 -18.65 -8.01 7.00
CA ILE A 143 -19.72 -7.04 7.27
C ILE A 143 -20.97 -7.56 6.57
N ASN A 144 -22.05 -7.79 7.32
CA ASN A 144 -23.33 -8.28 6.79
C ASN A 144 -23.20 -9.54 5.89
N GLY A 145 -22.31 -10.47 6.26
CA GLY A 145 -22.05 -11.70 5.49
C GLY A 145 -21.00 -11.58 4.40
N SER A 146 -20.70 -10.38 3.90
CA SER A 146 -19.65 -10.12 2.93
C SER A 146 -18.27 -10.28 3.56
N LYS A 147 -17.42 -11.16 3.00
CA LYS A 147 -16.10 -11.50 3.54
C LYS A 147 -15.00 -10.69 2.85
N PHE A 148 -13.99 -10.28 3.61
CA PHE A 148 -12.85 -9.55 3.07
C PHE A 148 -11.60 -9.71 3.92
N TRP A 149 -10.44 -9.47 3.32
CA TRP A 149 -9.20 -9.30 4.05
C TRP A 149 -9.10 -7.87 4.54
N CYS A 150 -9.01 -7.73 5.86
CA CYS A 150 -8.65 -6.47 6.50
C CYS A 150 -7.14 -6.44 6.70
N LEU A 151 -6.43 -5.62 5.94
CA LEU A 151 -5.01 -5.36 6.07
C LEU A 151 -4.79 -4.09 6.88
N ARG A 152 -3.98 -4.14 7.94
CA ARG A 152 -3.56 -2.92 8.64
C ARG A 152 -2.40 -2.24 7.91
N GLN A 153 -2.74 -1.33 7.02
CA GLN A 153 -1.81 -0.50 6.24
C GLN A 153 -2.48 0.86 5.98
N GLY A 154 -1.71 1.87 5.63
CA GLY A 154 -2.27 3.13 5.11
C GLY A 154 -1.21 4.11 4.62
N VAL A 155 -1.64 5.06 3.79
CA VAL A 155 -0.80 6.17 3.27
C VAL A 155 -1.03 7.51 4.01
N SER A 156 -2.10 7.58 4.82
CA SER A 156 -2.48 8.77 5.59
C SER A 156 -1.44 9.18 6.65
N GLY A 157 -0.64 8.22 7.14
CA GLY A 157 0.21 8.38 8.32
C GLY A 157 -0.57 8.23 9.64
N GLU A 158 -1.86 7.96 9.56
CA GLU A 158 -2.74 7.66 10.69
C GLU A 158 -2.99 6.15 10.81
N ARG A 159 -3.57 5.73 11.94
CA ARG A 159 -4.17 4.40 12.05
C ARG A 159 -5.18 4.20 10.91
N GLY A 160 -5.26 2.97 10.40
CA GLY A 160 -6.12 2.66 9.29
C GLY A 160 -5.92 1.28 8.71
N PHE A 161 -6.82 0.94 7.81
CA PHE A 161 -7.00 -0.38 7.25
C PHE A 161 -7.28 -0.29 5.76
N GLU A 162 -6.86 -1.32 5.03
CA GLU A 162 -7.32 -1.63 3.69
C GLU A 162 -8.26 -2.83 3.75
N LEU A 163 -9.32 -2.80 2.96
CA LEU A 163 -10.28 -3.88 2.83
C LEU A 163 -10.24 -4.39 1.40
N TRP A 164 -10.01 -5.69 1.27
CA TRP A 164 -9.84 -6.39 0.00
C TRP A 164 -10.85 -7.52 -0.11
N GLY A 165 -11.70 -7.49 -1.13
CA GLY A 165 -12.68 -8.55 -1.35
C GLY A 165 -13.22 -8.57 -2.79
N PRO A 166 -14.12 -9.51 -3.10
CA PRO A 166 -14.75 -9.65 -4.42
C PRO A 166 -15.44 -8.35 -4.86
N ALA A 167 -15.17 -7.90 -6.08
CA ALA A 167 -15.63 -6.60 -6.57
C ALA A 167 -17.17 -6.43 -6.54
N ASP A 168 -17.93 -7.50 -6.76
CA ASP A 168 -19.40 -7.54 -6.71
C ASP A 168 -19.97 -7.23 -5.31
N GLU A 169 -19.25 -7.58 -4.25
CA GLU A 169 -19.62 -7.25 -2.86
C GLU A 169 -19.21 -5.82 -2.44
N GLY A 170 -18.35 -5.16 -3.22
CA GLY A 170 -17.72 -3.89 -2.84
C GLY A 170 -18.71 -2.77 -2.52
N GLN A 171 -19.80 -2.66 -3.30
CA GLN A 171 -20.79 -1.60 -3.05
C GLN A 171 -21.53 -1.79 -1.72
N ALA A 172 -21.84 -3.04 -1.36
CA ALA A 172 -22.51 -3.36 -0.10
C ALA A 172 -21.60 -3.03 1.09
N VAL A 173 -20.34 -3.46 1.02
CA VAL A 173 -19.32 -3.17 2.05
C VAL A 173 -19.08 -1.68 2.21
N TYR A 174 -18.93 -0.93 1.12
CA TYR A 174 -18.72 0.52 1.15
C TYR A 174 -19.88 1.24 1.86
N LYS A 175 -21.13 0.92 1.49
CA LYS A 175 -22.33 1.52 2.10
C LYS A 175 -22.40 1.22 3.60
N ALA A 176 -22.12 -0.02 3.99
CA ALA A 176 -22.14 -0.42 5.40
C ALA A 176 -21.10 0.34 6.23
N ILE A 177 -19.87 0.51 5.73
CA ILE A 177 -18.83 1.29 6.41
C ILE A 177 -19.24 2.76 6.55
N MET A 178 -19.77 3.36 5.49
CA MET A 178 -20.22 4.75 5.52
C MET A 178 -21.35 4.96 6.53
N ALA A 179 -22.31 4.04 6.60
CA ALA A 179 -23.40 4.08 7.57
C ALA A 179 -22.88 3.94 9.02
N SER A 180 -22.08 2.92 9.30
CA SER A 180 -21.52 2.69 10.64
C SER A 180 -20.56 3.80 11.09
N GLY A 181 -19.88 4.43 10.13
CA GLY A 181 -18.94 5.52 10.38
C GLY A 181 -19.57 6.91 10.54
N ALA A 182 -20.87 7.07 10.27
CA ALA A 182 -21.52 8.38 10.25
C ALA A 182 -21.37 9.14 11.57
N LYS A 183 -21.59 8.46 12.71
CA LYS A 183 -21.44 9.04 14.06
C LYS A 183 -20.00 9.43 14.41
N TYR A 184 -19.01 8.88 13.71
CA TYR A 184 -17.59 9.18 13.88
C TYR A 184 -17.08 10.24 12.89
N GLY A 185 -17.97 10.82 12.08
CA GLY A 185 -17.63 11.84 11.11
C GLY A 185 -16.82 11.31 9.93
N ILE A 186 -17.06 10.06 9.51
CA ILE A 186 -16.46 9.48 8.31
C ILE A 186 -16.82 10.30 7.08
N ARG A 187 -15.87 10.45 6.14
CA ARG A 187 -16.09 11.14 4.86
C ARG A 187 -15.53 10.32 3.71
N GLN A 188 -16.16 10.43 2.54
CA GLN A 188 -15.56 9.93 1.31
C GLN A 188 -14.37 10.80 0.91
N LEU A 189 -13.26 10.16 0.55
CA LEU A 189 -12.09 10.82 0.00
C LEU A 189 -12.28 11.07 -1.50
N GLY A 190 -12.41 12.34 -1.88
CA GLY A 190 -12.43 12.74 -3.30
C GLY A 190 -11.07 12.55 -3.98
N GLY A 191 -11.07 12.25 -5.28
CA GLY A 191 -9.84 12.00 -6.05
C GLY A 191 -8.81 13.13 -5.97
N ARG A 192 -9.24 14.40 -5.98
CA ARG A 192 -8.36 15.58 -5.83
C ARG A 192 -7.71 15.71 -4.45
N ALA A 193 -8.29 15.08 -3.43
CA ALA A 193 -7.75 15.09 -2.07
C ALA A 193 -6.73 13.96 -1.85
N LYS A 194 -6.72 12.91 -2.69
CA LYS A 194 -5.73 11.82 -2.64
C LYS A 194 -4.28 12.34 -2.61
N PRO A 195 -3.82 13.18 -3.56
CA PRO A 195 -2.42 13.65 -3.58
C PRO A 195 -2.08 14.61 -2.43
N VAL A 196 -3.06 15.28 -1.81
CA VAL A 196 -2.81 16.23 -0.69
C VAL A 196 -2.24 15.51 0.55
N ASN A 197 -2.43 14.19 0.64
CA ASN A 197 -1.81 13.35 1.68
C ASN A 197 -0.31 13.08 1.46
N HIS A 198 0.20 13.33 0.25
CA HIS A 198 1.57 13.01 -0.16
C HIS A 198 2.42 14.27 -0.13
N LYS A 199 3.36 14.36 0.82
CA LYS A 199 4.47 15.33 0.80
C LYS A 199 5.70 14.75 0.11
N MET A 200 5.49 13.96 -0.93
CA MET A 200 6.55 13.27 -1.68
C MET A 200 6.51 13.74 -3.12
N ILE A 201 7.64 14.26 -3.60
CA ILE A 201 7.78 14.76 -4.97
C ILE A 201 8.38 13.68 -5.88
N SER A 202 9.27 12.83 -5.37
CA SER A 202 9.94 11.77 -6.12
C SER A 202 10.55 10.71 -5.19
N LEU A 203 10.93 9.57 -5.76
CA LEU A 203 11.71 8.53 -5.10
C LEU A 203 13.11 8.48 -5.74
N CYS A 204 14.13 8.22 -4.92
CA CYS A 204 15.49 7.99 -5.39
C CYS A 204 16.16 6.90 -4.55
N ILE A 205 17.19 6.28 -5.12
CA ILE A 205 18.14 5.45 -4.37
C ILE A 205 19.35 6.32 -4.07
N ILE A 206 19.91 6.14 -2.88
CA ILE A 206 21.19 6.73 -2.49
C ILE A 206 22.15 5.61 -2.13
N ASP A 207 23.43 5.78 -2.44
CA ASP A 207 24.44 4.81 -2.01
C ASP A 207 24.42 4.68 -0.49
N LYS A 208 24.62 3.45 0.00
CA LYS A 208 24.59 3.14 1.44
C LYS A 208 25.48 4.06 2.28
N LYS A 209 26.66 4.45 1.75
CA LYS A 209 27.60 5.37 2.42
C LYS A 209 27.03 6.77 2.69
N TYR A 210 26.00 7.19 1.95
CA TYR A 210 25.33 8.47 2.12
C TYR A 210 23.97 8.36 2.83
N SER A 211 23.59 7.18 3.34
CA SER A 211 22.23 6.92 3.85
C SER A 211 21.97 7.32 5.30
N LEU A 212 22.98 7.86 5.99
CA LEU A 212 22.86 8.23 7.40
C LEU A 212 22.10 9.56 7.56
N PRO A 213 21.15 9.67 8.52
CA PRO A 213 20.51 10.94 8.84
C PRO A 213 21.51 12.06 9.08
N GLY A 214 21.20 13.27 8.60
CA GLY A 214 22.08 14.44 8.63
C GLY A 214 23.10 14.50 7.49
N THR A 215 23.25 13.46 6.67
CA THR A 215 24.17 13.49 5.52
C THR A 215 23.64 14.48 4.46
N GLU A 216 24.46 15.45 4.07
CA GLU A 216 24.17 16.30 2.92
C GLU A 216 24.40 15.55 1.62
N VAL A 217 23.41 15.60 0.72
CA VAL A 217 23.47 14.96 -0.59
C VAL A 217 23.04 15.95 -1.67
N THR A 218 23.53 15.73 -2.89
CA THR A 218 23.00 16.42 -4.07
C THR A 218 22.25 15.42 -4.93
N VAL A 219 20.93 15.58 -5.02
CA VAL A 219 20.05 14.78 -5.85
C VAL A 219 20.05 15.35 -7.26
N LYS A 220 20.46 14.55 -8.24
CA LYS A 220 20.30 14.87 -9.66
C LYS A 220 18.89 14.48 -10.08
N TRP A 221 18.04 15.47 -10.33
CA TRP A 221 16.62 15.27 -10.66
C TRP A 221 16.33 15.65 -12.11
N GLY A 222 15.72 14.73 -12.87
CA GLY A 222 15.36 14.91 -14.27
C GLY A 222 15.67 13.68 -15.12
N GLN A 223 15.34 13.73 -16.40
CA GLN A 223 15.51 12.61 -17.33
C GLN A 223 17.00 12.34 -17.59
N ALA A 224 17.43 11.08 -17.53
CA ALA A 224 18.79 10.69 -17.90
C ALA A 224 19.07 11.05 -19.38
N GLY A 225 20.18 11.75 -19.63
CA GLY A 225 20.50 12.27 -20.98
C GLY A 225 19.68 13.49 -21.42
N GLY A 226 18.74 13.96 -20.59
CA GLY A 226 17.93 15.16 -20.83
C GLY A 226 18.22 16.28 -19.83
N LEU A 227 17.26 17.19 -19.67
CA LEU A 227 17.34 18.27 -18.69
C LEU A 227 17.35 17.71 -17.27
N GLN A 228 18.38 18.06 -16.51
CA GLN A 228 18.55 17.67 -15.12
C GLN A 228 18.90 18.88 -14.25
N LYS A 229 18.35 18.91 -13.03
CA LYS A 229 18.62 19.91 -12.01
C LYS A 229 19.28 19.24 -10.80
N LEU A 230 20.27 19.91 -10.22
CA LEU A 230 20.85 19.50 -8.96
C LEU A 230 20.06 20.11 -7.80
N ILE A 231 19.62 19.26 -6.88
CA ILE A 231 18.86 19.64 -5.68
C ILE A 231 19.68 19.24 -4.47
N ARG A 232 20.09 20.21 -3.66
CA ARG A 232 20.71 19.91 -2.35
C ARG A 232 19.64 19.40 -1.39
N ALA A 233 19.96 18.36 -0.64
CA ALA A 233 19.08 17.75 0.34
C ALA A 233 19.88 17.26 1.54
N ILE A 234 19.18 17.04 2.66
CA ILE A 234 19.72 16.40 3.87
C ILE A 234 18.93 15.11 4.04
N VAL A 235 19.65 14.01 4.30
CA VAL A 235 19.01 12.72 4.56
C VAL A 235 18.34 12.76 5.93
N GLU A 236 17.06 12.39 5.98
CA GLU A 236 16.26 12.35 7.20
C GLU A 236 15.45 11.04 7.24
N PRO A 237 15.13 10.50 8.43
CA PRO A 237 14.29 9.32 8.56
C PRO A 237 12.89 9.60 8.02
N ALA A 238 12.42 8.73 7.11
CA ALA A 238 11.02 8.72 6.74
C ALA A 238 10.17 8.06 7.85
N PRO A 239 8.95 8.58 8.13
CA PRO A 239 8.27 9.66 7.41
C PRO A 239 8.51 11.08 7.98
N TYR A 240 8.46 12.09 7.10
CA TYR A 240 8.52 13.54 7.42
C TYR A 240 7.25 14.09 8.13
N LYS A 241 6.48 13.21 8.76
CA LYS A 241 5.26 13.49 9.52
C LYS A 241 5.18 12.48 10.66
N GLU A 242 4.56 12.85 11.78
CA GLU A 242 4.36 11.88 12.86
C GLU A 242 3.61 10.63 12.33
N ASP A 243 4.23 9.45 12.46
CA ASP A 243 3.67 8.19 11.98
C ASP A 243 2.86 7.48 13.06
N GLN A 244 1.53 7.61 13.00
CA GLN A 244 0.65 6.91 13.93
C GLN A 244 0.35 5.49 13.47
N ARG A 245 0.72 5.09 12.23
CA ARG A 245 0.31 3.78 11.66
C ARG A 245 0.78 2.60 12.50
N LYS A 246 1.95 2.75 13.13
CA LYS A 246 2.59 1.72 13.95
C LYS A 246 2.22 1.78 15.44
N LYS A 247 1.55 2.85 15.92
CA LYS A 247 1.15 2.95 17.33
C LYS A 247 0.17 1.84 17.70
N SER A 248 0.06 1.54 18.99
CA SER A 248 -0.93 0.57 19.49
C SER A 248 -2.33 0.94 19.00
N LEU A 249 -3.13 -0.07 18.67
CA LEU A 249 -4.55 0.11 18.37
C LEU A 249 -5.41 0.14 19.63
N LYS A 250 -4.88 -0.37 20.76
CA LYS A 250 -5.52 -0.23 22.07
C LYS A 250 -5.45 1.25 22.46
N VAL A 251 -6.61 1.88 22.50
CA VAL A 251 -6.81 3.26 23.00
C VAL A 251 -6.85 3.23 24.51
#